data_AF-A0AA36GZZ3-F1
#
_entry.id   AF-A0AA36GZZ3-F1
#
_cell.length_a   1.000
_cell.length_b   1.000
_cell.length_c   1.000
_cell.angle_alpha   90.00
_cell.angle_beta   90.00
_cell.angle_gamma   90.00
#
_symmetry.space_group_name_H-M   'P 1'
#
loop_
_entity.id
_entity.type
_entity.pdbx_description
1 polymer ?
#
loop_
_entity_poly.entity_id
_entity_poly.type
_entity_poly.pdbx_seq_one_letter_code
_entity_poly.pdbx_strand_id
1 'polypeptide(L)'
;MRLLSVLFCAAILCTAFSESKQGSPKAVGPCILNRCPRGFECAQAECIPNPNEIEELGPCVNNMCPKSYQCNDDICIRPKPKARAGAESIGPCVNDLCPDNHFCVVSEGKCYPMD
;
A
#
# COMPACT_ATOMS: atom_id res chain seq x y z
N MET A 1 57.53 19.11 -5.35
CA MET A 1 56.30 19.92 -5.39
C MET A 1 55.14 19.03 -5.83
N ARG A 2 54.36 18.56 -4.86
CA ARG A 2 53.23 17.63 -4.99
C ARG A 2 51.99 18.37 -5.54
N LEU A 3 51.94 18.62 -6.84
CA LEU A 3 50.87 19.43 -7.45
C LEU A 3 50.15 18.75 -8.64
N LEU A 4 50.36 17.45 -8.85
CA LEU A 4 49.75 16.71 -9.97
C LEU A 4 48.67 15.69 -9.58
N SER A 5 48.35 15.56 -8.28
CA SER A 5 47.43 14.54 -7.77
C SER A 5 46.02 15.04 -7.42
N VAL A 6 45.67 16.29 -7.73
CA VAL A 6 44.37 16.88 -7.34
C VAL A 6 43.36 16.98 -8.51
N LEU A 7 43.78 16.70 -9.75
CA LEU A 7 42.95 16.96 -10.95
C LEU A 7 42.20 15.74 -11.51
N PHE A 8 42.32 14.55 -10.91
CA PHE A 8 41.66 13.33 -11.40
C PHE A 8 40.59 12.74 -10.46
N CYS A 9 40.13 13.48 -9.45
CA CYS A 9 39.00 13.05 -8.60
C CYS A 9 37.66 13.71 -8.94
N ALA A 10 37.59 14.54 -9.99
CA ALA A 10 36.36 15.24 -10.37
C ALA A 10 35.47 14.47 -11.38
N ALA A 11 35.85 13.26 -11.79
CA ALA A 11 35.17 12.54 -12.89
C ALA A 11 34.49 11.22 -12.48
N ILE A 12 34.43 10.90 -11.18
CA ILE A 12 33.82 9.63 -10.71
C ILE A 12 32.92 9.94 -9.53
N LEU A 13 31.73 10.51 -9.79
CA LEU A 13 30.55 10.43 -8.91
C LEU A 13 29.33 11.06 -9.61
N CYS A 14 29.17 10.84 -10.91
CA CYS A 14 27.83 10.85 -11.51
C CYS A 14 27.20 9.48 -11.21
N THR A 15 27.01 9.16 -9.93
CA THR A 15 26.08 8.10 -9.55
C THR A 15 24.71 8.58 -10.01
N ALA A 16 24.16 7.89 -11.00
CA ALA A 16 22.77 7.99 -11.38
C ALA A 16 21.93 7.91 -10.11
N PHE A 17 21.45 9.06 -9.64
CA PHE A 17 20.28 9.10 -8.79
C PHE A 17 19.14 8.67 -9.71
N SER A 18 18.88 7.36 -9.76
CA SER A 18 17.54 6.90 -10.05
C SER A 18 16.67 7.52 -8.96
N GLU A 19 16.04 8.66 -9.27
CA GLU A 19 14.81 9.04 -8.60
C GLU A 19 13.89 7.85 -8.76
N SER A 20 13.85 6.99 -7.74
CA SER A 20 12.68 6.18 -7.50
C SER A 20 11.54 7.17 -7.51
N LYS A 21 10.73 7.16 -8.57
CA LYS A 21 9.40 7.75 -8.54
C LYS A 21 8.59 6.95 -7.52
N GLN A 22 8.90 7.11 -6.24
CA GLN A 22 7.92 6.96 -5.19
C GLN A 22 7.01 8.18 -5.37
N GLY A 23 6.08 8.07 -6.32
CA GLY A 23 4.93 8.95 -6.37
C GLY A 23 4.35 8.96 -4.96
N SER A 24 4.28 10.13 -4.34
CA SER A 24 3.61 10.23 -3.05
C SER A 24 2.18 9.76 -3.26
N PRO A 25 1.66 8.85 -2.42
CA PRO A 25 0.39 8.20 -2.69
C PRO A 25 -0.69 9.27 -2.83
N LYS A 26 -1.36 9.28 -3.99
CA LYS A 26 -2.33 10.31 -4.34
C LYS A 26 -3.50 10.30 -3.35
N ALA A 27 -3.98 11.49 -3.02
CA ALA A 27 -5.19 11.67 -2.24
C ALA A 27 -6.40 11.03 -2.93
N VAL A 28 -7.19 10.30 -2.17
CA VAL A 28 -8.39 9.60 -2.67
C VAL A 28 -9.68 10.39 -2.44
N GLY A 29 -9.59 11.49 -1.67
CA GLY A 29 -10.70 12.39 -1.40
C GLY A 29 -10.37 13.39 -0.29
N PRO A 30 -11.29 14.31 0.05
CA PRO A 30 -11.11 15.25 1.15
C PRO A 30 -11.38 14.58 2.50
N CYS A 31 -10.80 15.14 3.57
CA CYS A 31 -11.19 14.75 4.93
C CYS A 31 -12.59 15.27 5.27
N ILE A 32 -13.43 14.40 5.83
CA ILE A 32 -14.75 14.78 6.34
C ILE A 32 -14.67 14.78 7.86
N LEU A 33 -14.77 15.95 8.49
CA LEU A 33 -14.63 16.13 9.94
C LEU A 33 -13.30 15.56 10.50
N ASN A 34 -12.19 15.79 9.80
CA ASN A 34 -10.86 15.22 10.10
C ASN A 34 -10.82 13.69 10.12
N ARG A 35 -11.71 13.02 9.36
CA ARG A 35 -11.76 11.57 9.25
C ARG A 35 -11.72 11.13 7.80
N CYS A 36 -11.23 9.92 7.62
CA CYS A 36 -11.16 9.22 6.34
C CYS A 36 -11.73 7.81 6.49
N PRO A 37 -12.08 7.13 5.38
CA PRO A 37 -12.39 5.71 5.38
C PRO A 37 -11.24 4.88 5.96
N ARG A 38 -11.51 3.64 6.38
CA ARG A 38 -10.46 2.71 6.85
C ARG A 38 -9.35 2.58 5.80
N GLY A 39 -8.10 2.42 6.24
CA GLY A 39 -6.96 2.35 5.33
C GLY A 39 -6.39 3.71 4.94
N PHE A 40 -7.02 4.83 5.34
CA PHE A 40 -6.61 6.18 4.96
C PHE A 40 -6.47 7.06 6.20
N GLU A 41 -5.55 8.01 6.13
CA GLU A 41 -5.34 9.02 7.15
C GLU A 41 -5.55 10.43 6.59
N CYS A 42 -5.99 11.33 7.46
CA CYS A 42 -6.20 12.72 7.08
C CYS A 42 -4.88 13.48 7.20
N ALA A 43 -4.32 13.90 6.07
CA ALA A 43 -3.14 14.75 6.00
C ALA A 43 -3.42 15.94 5.08
N GLN A 44 -3.14 17.16 5.53
CA GLN A 44 -3.37 18.38 4.73
C GLN A 44 -4.80 18.52 4.19
N ALA A 45 -5.80 18.11 4.98
CA ALA A 45 -7.22 18.06 4.60
C ALA A 45 -7.58 17.07 3.46
N GLU A 46 -6.64 16.18 3.11
CA GLU A 46 -6.83 15.11 2.14
C GLU A 46 -6.70 13.74 2.80
N CYS A 47 -7.50 12.79 2.32
CA CYS A 47 -7.39 11.39 2.69
C CYS A 47 -6.32 10.73 1.84
N ILE A 48 -5.19 10.41 2.48
CA ILE A 48 -4.06 9.73 1.86
C ILE A 48 -3.99 8.27 2.37
N PRO A 49 -3.53 7.32 1.55
CA PRO A 49 -3.37 5.94 1.97
C PRO A 49 -2.39 5.81 3.15
N ASN A 50 -2.78 5.05 4.18
CA ASN A 50 -1.88 4.71 5.29
C ASN A 50 -1.19 3.37 4.98
N PRO A 51 0.15 3.33 4.82
CA PRO A 51 0.88 2.14 4.36
C PRO A 51 0.78 0.94 5.33
N ASN A 52 0.45 1.19 6.60
CA ASN A 52 0.27 0.13 7.59
C ASN A 52 -1.13 -0.51 7.52
N GLU A 53 -2.11 0.21 6.94
CA GLU A 53 -3.51 -0.20 6.90
C GLU A 53 -4.02 -0.56 5.50
N ILE A 54 -3.18 -0.44 4.46
CA ILE A 54 -3.50 -0.86 3.08
C ILE A 54 -2.66 -2.05 2.64
N GLU A 55 -3.18 -2.79 1.69
CA GLU A 55 -2.41 -3.75 0.89
C GLU A 55 -2.41 -3.33 -0.58
N GLU A 56 -1.29 -3.59 -1.24
CA GLU A 56 -1.06 -3.31 -2.65
C GLU A 56 -1.06 -4.63 -3.42
N LEU A 57 -1.75 -4.67 -4.56
CA LEU A 57 -1.82 -5.88 -5.40
C LEU A 57 -0.83 -5.83 -6.58
N GLY A 58 -0.71 -4.66 -7.21
CA GLY A 58 0.02 -4.50 -8.46
C GLY A 58 -0.52 -3.32 -9.27
N PRO A 59 -0.09 -3.15 -10.53
CA PRO A 59 -0.46 -1.98 -11.32
C PRO A 59 -1.92 -2.01 -11.75
N CYS A 60 -2.49 -0.83 -11.97
CA CYS A 60 -3.80 -0.71 -12.61
C CYS A 60 -3.74 -1.15 -14.07
N VAL A 61 -4.82 -1.75 -14.55
CA VAL A 61 -4.98 -2.08 -15.98
C VAL A 61 -6.12 -1.25 -16.52
N ASN A 62 -5.83 -0.31 -17.44
CA ASN A 62 -6.83 0.63 -17.96
C ASN A 62 -7.58 1.40 -16.85
N ASN A 63 -6.86 1.86 -15.82
CA ASN A 63 -7.41 2.51 -14.62
C ASN A 63 -8.39 1.63 -13.81
N MET A 64 -8.36 0.30 -14.01
CA MET A 64 -9.21 -0.65 -13.30
C MET A 64 -8.38 -1.59 -12.44
N CYS A 65 -9.03 -2.08 -11.39
CA CYS A 65 -8.51 -3.06 -10.46
C CYS A 65 -9.55 -4.16 -10.21
N PRO A 66 -9.13 -5.35 -9.72
CA PRO A 66 -10.06 -6.38 -9.29
C PRO A 66 -11.06 -5.87 -8.24
N LYS A 67 -12.17 -6.59 -8.09
CA LYS A 67 -13.21 -6.28 -7.10
C LYS A 67 -12.57 -6.10 -5.71
N SER A 68 -13.02 -5.08 -4.96
CA SER A 68 -12.48 -4.61 -3.66
C SER A 68 -11.21 -3.76 -3.69
N TYR A 69 -10.50 -3.65 -4.83
CA TYR A 69 -9.37 -2.73 -4.99
C TYR A 69 -9.78 -1.49 -5.78
N GLN A 70 -9.13 -0.37 -5.47
CA GLN A 70 -9.24 0.87 -6.22
C GLN A 70 -7.89 1.22 -6.84
N CYS A 71 -7.92 1.81 -8.03
CA CYS A 71 -6.71 2.32 -8.66
C CYS A 71 -6.31 3.64 -8.01
N ASN A 72 -5.12 3.69 -7.43
CA ASN A 72 -4.52 4.89 -6.88
C ASN A 72 -3.06 5.03 -7.36
N ASP A 73 -2.79 6.10 -8.11
CA ASP A 73 -1.47 6.37 -8.69
C ASP A 73 -0.84 5.16 -9.42
N ASP A 74 -1.60 4.58 -10.36
CA ASP A 74 -1.25 3.37 -11.11
C ASP A 74 -1.06 2.09 -10.28
N ILE A 75 -1.40 2.08 -8.99
CA ILE A 75 -1.35 0.90 -8.12
C ILE A 75 -2.75 0.55 -7.59
N CYS A 76 -3.10 -0.72 -7.65
CA CYS A 76 -4.30 -1.26 -7.03
C CYS A 76 -4.11 -1.41 -5.53
N ILE A 77 -4.85 -0.61 -4.76
CA ILE A 77 -4.80 -0.60 -3.29
C ILE A 77 -6.18 -0.93 -2.70
N ARG A 78 -6.19 -1.51 -1.49
CA ARG A 78 -7.37 -1.58 -0.64
C ARG A 78 -6.99 -1.54 0.84
N PRO A 79 -7.93 -1.19 1.74
CA PRO A 79 -7.73 -1.38 3.17
C PRO A 79 -7.52 -2.87 3.49
N LYS A 80 -6.57 -3.18 4.37
CA LYS A 80 -6.36 -4.54 4.86
C LYS A 80 -7.67 -5.06 5.48
N PRO A 81 -8.14 -6.25 5.07
CA PRO A 81 -9.28 -6.88 5.70
C PRO A 81 -9.05 -7.06 7.20
N LYS A 82 -10.06 -6.74 8.00
CA LYS A 82 -10.07 -6.97 9.44
C LYS A 82 -11.37 -7.68 9.79
N ALA A 83 -11.31 -8.55 10.80
CA ALA A 83 -12.48 -9.26 11.30
C ALA A 83 -13.24 -8.30 12.21
N ARG A 84 -14.58 -8.41 12.21
CA ARG A 84 -15.39 -7.76 13.23
C ARG A 84 -14.94 -8.23 14.61
N ALA A 85 -14.95 -7.33 15.59
CA ALA A 85 -14.75 -7.72 16.97
C ALA A 85 -15.80 -8.79 17.35
N GLY A 86 -15.33 -9.95 17.80
CA GLY A 86 -16.20 -11.09 18.12
C GLY A 86 -16.70 -11.89 16.91
N ALA A 87 -16.16 -11.68 15.70
CA ALA A 87 -16.49 -12.53 14.55
C ALA A 87 -16.08 -13.98 14.81
N GLU A 88 -17.00 -14.91 14.56
CA GLU A 88 -16.69 -16.33 14.59
C GLU A 88 -15.97 -16.75 13.30
N SER A 89 -14.96 -17.60 13.45
CA SER A 89 -14.27 -18.20 12.31
C SER A 89 -15.17 -19.22 11.63
N ILE A 90 -15.26 -19.18 10.30
CA ILE A 90 -16.07 -20.15 9.54
C ILE A 90 -15.34 -21.48 9.26
N GLY A 91 -14.02 -21.51 9.50
CA GLY A 91 -13.19 -22.67 9.22
C GLY A 91 -11.71 -22.31 9.10
N PRO A 92 -10.86 -23.30 8.80
CA PRO A 92 -9.43 -23.07 8.57
C PRO A 92 -9.19 -22.43 7.20
N CYS A 93 -8.04 -21.79 7.04
CA CYS A 93 -7.53 -21.43 5.73
C CYS A 93 -7.10 -22.68 4.95
N VAL A 94 -7.26 -22.67 3.63
CA VAL A 94 -6.76 -23.73 2.75
C VAL A 94 -5.85 -23.09 1.71
N ASN A 95 -4.54 -23.38 1.78
CA ASN A 95 -3.51 -22.72 0.96
C ASN A 95 -3.56 -21.19 1.06
N ASP A 96 -3.68 -20.66 2.28
CA ASP A 96 -3.83 -19.22 2.59
C ASP A 96 -5.07 -18.54 1.96
N LEU A 97 -5.99 -19.34 1.41
CA LEU A 97 -7.23 -18.88 0.79
C LEU A 97 -8.44 -19.22 1.65
N CYS A 98 -9.47 -18.39 1.48
CA CYS A 98 -10.79 -18.54 2.09
C CYS A 98 -11.87 -18.42 1.02
N PRO A 99 -13.11 -18.89 1.29
CA PRO A 99 -14.26 -18.65 0.43
C PRO A 99 -14.52 -17.16 0.19
N ASP A 100 -15.34 -16.85 -0.81
CA ASP A 100 -15.70 -15.47 -1.14
C ASP A 100 -16.21 -14.68 0.07
N ASN A 101 -15.84 -13.39 0.12
CA ASN A 101 -16.11 -12.45 1.22
C ASN A 101 -15.52 -12.84 2.58
N HIS A 102 -14.55 -13.76 2.60
CA HIS A 102 -13.78 -14.12 3.79
C HIS A 102 -12.29 -13.92 3.53
N PHE A 103 -11.54 -13.64 4.59
CA PHE A 103 -10.09 -13.46 4.51
C PHE A 103 -9.39 -14.38 5.52
N CYS A 104 -8.20 -14.83 5.14
CA CYS A 104 -7.37 -15.67 5.99
C CYS A 104 -6.58 -14.81 6.97
N VAL A 105 -6.77 -15.03 8.26
CA VAL A 105 -5.85 -14.55 9.29
C VAL A 105 -4.76 -15.61 9.43
N VAL A 106 -3.68 -15.45 8.67
CA VAL A 106 -2.59 -16.45 8.55
C VAL A 106 -1.98 -16.79 9.92
N SER A 107 -1.87 -15.82 10.83
CA SER A 107 -1.36 -16.04 12.20
C SER A 107 -2.24 -16.99 13.02
N GLU A 108 -3.52 -17.11 12.70
CA GLU A 108 -4.47 -18.00 13.37
C GLU A 108 -4.85 -19.22 12.52
N GLY A 109 -4.48 -19.22 11.23
CA GLY A 109 -4.88 -20.25 10.28
C GLY A 109 -6.40 -20.34 10.06
N LYS A 110 -7.13 -19.24 10.25
CA LYS A 110 -8.61 -19.20 10.25
C LYS A 110 -9.19 -18.19 9.27
N CYS A 111 -10.34 -18.53 8.69
CA CYS A 111 -11.12 -17.68 7.81
C CYS A 111 -12.17 -16.88 8.60
N TYR A 112 -12.16 -15.57 8.41
CA TYR A 112 -13.09 -14.64 9.02
C TYR A 112 -13.87 -13.87 7.95
N PRO A 113 -15.14 -13.47 8.22
CA PRO A 113 -15.89 -12.63 7.31
C PRO A 113 -15.21 -11.27 7.16
N MET A 114 -15.12 -10.79 5.92
CA MET A 114 -14.67 -9.42 5.64
C MET A 114 -15.72 -8.42 6.14
N ASP A 115 -15.24 -7.31 6.70
CA ASP A 115 -16.05 -6.18 7.16
C ASP A 115 -16.59 -5.28 6.05
#